data_AF-A0AAW1NPW6-F1
#
_entry.id   AF-A0AAW1NPW6-F1
#
_cell.length_a   1.000
_cell.length_b   1.000
_cell.length_c   1.000
_cell.angle_alpha   90.00
_cell.angle_beta   90.00
_cell.angle_gamma   90.00
#
_symmetry.space_group_name_H-M   'P 1'
#
loop_
_entity.id
_entity.type
_entity.pdbx_description
1 polymer ?
#
loop_
_entity_poly.entity_id
_entity_poly.type
_entity_poly.pdbx_seq_one_letter_code
_entity_poly.pdbx_strand_id
1 'polypeptide(L)'
;MQSLPSPARSKPDINPLRVNGTVDPTAFPNGFHHHFAFKDTPAEFSQQNIKHNIFRRYRQILEQLSHLRDAGSCPFAFLQDDEGIVALQITIRGLRLFPPNIPLMELQYLCATREHIQTPQWGMYQAAVSASLAGAGCGPPMKIRVSVLEAVFIKEVLTANAVRLDPQYVQFCVRHWELEDQDKIKVSFLVPASPLSDHQVEHLQARCGNGDCGQPAQMTCVRCQKVKYCTKECQKAHWKQHKPQCFCKEAGRS
;
A
#
# COMPACT_ATOMS: atom_id res chain seq x y z
N MET A 1 56.45 -0.70 -2.67
CA MET A 1 55.07 -0.64 -3.22
C MET A 1 54.23 0.20 -2.26
N GLN A 2 53.95 1.44 -2.63
CA GLN A 2 53.17 2.37 -1.79
C GLN A 2 51.68 2.16 -2.06
N SER A 3 50.93 1.84 -1.01
CA SER A 3 49.48 1.69 -1.02
C SER A 3 48.81 3.06 -1.16
N LEU A 4 48.06 3.27 -2.25
CA LEU A 4 47.23 4.45 -2.43
C LEU A 4 46.01 4.40 -1.49
N PRO A 5 45.63 5.51 -0.83
CA PRO A 5 44.45 5.56 0.01
C PRO A 5 43.16 5.54 -0.84
N SER A 6 42.21 4.70 -0.46
CA SER A 6 40.87 4.67 -1.07
C SER A 6 40.13 6.00 -0.83
N PRO A 7 39.45 6.57 -1.83
CA PRO A 7 38.69 7.80 -1.67
C PRO A 7 37.43 7.52 -0.85
N ALA A 8 37.26 8.25 0.25
CA ALA A 8 36.02 8.27 1.03
C ALA A 8 34.88 8.82 0.15
N ARG A 9 33.92 7.97 -0.22
CA ARG A 9 32.67 8.42 -0.85
C ARG A 9 31.81 9.11 0.21
N SER A 10 31.74 10.43 0.17
CA SER A 10 30.70 11.19 0.86
C SER A 10 29.33 10.82 0.26
N LYS A 11 28.40 10.36 1.11
CA LYS A 11 27.00 10.16 0.68
C LYS A 11 26.37 11.55 0.48
N PRO A 12 25.72 11.81 -0.67
CA PRO A 12 25.03 13.08 -0.86
C PRO A 12 23.89 13.21 0.17
N ASP A 13 23.78 14.40 0.77
CA ASP A 13 22.74 14.76 1.74
C ASP A 13 21.42 15.03 0.99
N ILE A 14 20.83 13.96 0.44
CA ILE A 14 19.53 14.01 -0.21
C ILE A 14 18.50 13.78 0.89
N ASN A 15 17.81 14.84 1.32
CA ASN A 15 16.68 14.71 2.23
C ASN A 15 15.53 14.00 1.49
N PRO A 16 15.24 12.72 1.80
CA PRO A 16 14.50 11.82 0.91
C PRO A 16 12.99 12.08 0.85
N LEU A 17 12.49 13.01 1.67
CA LEU A 17 11.06 13.15 1.96
C LEU A 17 10.62 14.62 1.94
N ARG A 18 11.17 15.42 1.01
CA ARG A 18 10.55 16.71 0.67
C ARG A 18 9.30 16.41 -0.16
N VAL A 19 8.16 16.25 0.53
CA VAL A 19 6.85 16.22 -0.14
C VAL A 19 6.66 17.61 -0.73
N ASN A 20 6.90 17.76 -2.03
CA ASN A 20 6.75 19.05 -2.70
C ASN A 20 5.28 19.46 -2.70
N GLY A 21 4.98 20.55 -1.98
CA GLY A 21 3.80 21.38 -2.20
C GLY A 21 2.46 20.76 -1.82
N THR A 22 1.45 21.63 -1.75
CA THR A 22 0.04 21.28 -1.59
C THR A 22 -0.35 20.20 -2.60
N VAL A 23 -0.58 18.98 -2.12
CA VAL A 23 -1.14 17.90 -2.93
C VAL A 23 -2.53 18.35 -3.36
N ASP A 24 -2.71 18.60 -4.65
CA ASP A 24 -4.03 18.83 -5.23
C ASP A 24 -4.87 17.56 -5.01
N PRO A 25 -5.92 17.60 -4.17
CA PRO A 25 -6.77 16.43 -3.93
C PRO A 25 -7.53 15.98 -5.18
N THR A 26 -7.53 16.78 -6.26
CA THR A 26 -8.16 16.44 -7.54
C THR A 26 -7.20 15.79 -8.55
N ALA A 27 -5.91 15.67 -8.23
CA ALA A 27 -4.91 15.03 -9.08
C ALA A 27 -4.92 13.49 -9.02
N PHE A 28 -6.04 12.88 -8.64
CA PHE A 28 -6.27 11.46 -8.90
C PHE A 28 -6.69 11.31 -10.36
N PRO A 29 -5.93 10.61 -11.21
CA PRO A 29 -6.37 10.32 -12.57
C PRO A 29 -7.69 9.55 -12.51
N ASN A 30 -8.77 10.19 -12.96
CA ASN A 30 -10.05 9.54 -13.27
C ASN A 30 -9.81 8.59 -14.46
N GLY A 31 -9.30 7.38 -14.19
CA GLY A 31 -8.97 6.44 -15.26
C GLY A 31 -8.04 5.31 -14.85
N PHE A 32 -8.35 4.58 -13.78
CA PHE A 32 -7.66 3.33 -13.45
C PHE A 32 -8.59 2.13 -13.68
N HIS A 33 -8.84 1.81 -14.95
CA HIS A 33 -9.36 0.52 -15.36
C HIS A 33 -8.18 -0.34 -15.86
N HIS A 34 -7.42 -0.94 -14.94
CA HIS A 34 -6.52 -2.03 -15.31
C HIS A 34 -7.29 -3.34 -15.34
N HIS A 35 -7.15 -4.07 -16.45
CA HIS A 35 -7.68 -5.39 -16.72
C HIS A 35 -7.17 -6.46 -15.73
N PHE A 36 -7.67 -6.45 -14.50
CA PHE A 36 -7.84 -7.68 -13.73
C PHE A 36 -9.32 -8.02 -13.80
N ALA A 37 -9.71 -8.74 -14.85
CA ALA A 37 -11.06 -9.26 -14.95
C ALA A 37 -11.23 -10.35 -13.88
N PHE A 38 -11.77 -9.98 -12.72
CA PHE A 38 -12.31 -10.91 -11.75
C PHE A 38 -13.55 -11.56 -12.35
N LYS A 39 -13.37 -12.65 -13.10
CA LYS A 39 -14.53 -13.38 -13.66
C LYS A 39 -15.29 -14.17 -12.59
N ASP A 40 -14.67 -14.46 -11.44
CA ASP A 40 -15.19 -15.46 -10.50
C ASP A 40 -15.12 -15.03 -9.03
N THR A 41 -15.57 -13.82 -8.66
CA THR A 41 -15.86 -13.55 -7.22
C THR A 41 -17.19 -14.18 -6.83
N PRO A 42 -17.26 -15.12 -5.87
CA PRO A 42 -18.49 -15.74 -5.42
C PRO A 42 -19.50 -14.68 -4.91
N ALA A 43 -20.75 -14.79 -5.35
CA ALA A 43 -21.81 -13.79 -5.12
C ALA A 43 -22.25 -13.64 -3.65
N GLU A 44 -21.77 -14.49 -2.73
CA GLU A 44 -22.32 -14.64 -1.38
C GLU A 44 -21.65 -13.79 -0.28
N PHE A 45 -20.60 -13.05 -0.58
CA PHE A 45 -19.98 -12.19 0.44
C PHE A 45 -20.60 -10.79 0.43
N SER A 46 -21.27 -10.41 1.53
CA SER A 46 -21.75 -9.04 1.69
C SER A 46 -20.57 -8.06 1.60
N GLN A 47 -20.72 -7.01 0.79
CA GLN A 47 -19.63 -6.04 0.52
C GLN A 47 -19.07 -5.39 1.80
N GLN A 48 -19.84 -5.33 2.88
CA GLN A 48 -19.40 -4.82 4.18
C GLN A 48 -18.51 -5.80 4.92
N ASN A 49 -18.78 -7.10 4.86
CA ASN A 49 -17.95 -8.12 5.51
C ASN A 49 -16.59 -8.25 4.80
N ILE A 50 -16.58 -8.15 3.46
CA ILE A 50 -15.35 -8.11 2.65
C ILE A 50 -14.46 -6.93 3.05
N LYS A 51 -15.05 -5.72 3.14
CA LYS A 51 -14.31 -4.50 3.49
C LYS A 51 -13.76 -4.54 4.91
N HIS A 52 -14.52 -5.04 5.88
CA HIS A 52 -14.03 -5.12 7.26
C HIS A 52 -12.86 -6.12 7.38
N ASN A 53 -12.94 -7.23 6.64
CA ASN A 53 -11.91 -8.26 6.66
C ASN A 53 -10.60 -7.76 6.02
N ILE A 54 -10.66 -7.05 4.88
CA ILE A 54 -9.43 -6.66 4.15
C ILE A 54 -8.53 -5.70 4.93
N PHE A 55 -9.10 -4.72 5.65
CA PHE A 55 -8.29 -3.80 6.45
C PHE A 55 -7.68 -4.49 7.68
N ARG A 56 -8.43 -5.41 8.31
CA ARG A 56 -7.90 -6.21 9.42
C ARG A 56 -6.73 -7.07 8.94
N ARG A 57 -6.88 -7.72 7.79
CA ARG A 57 -5.85 -8.55 7.16
C ARG A 57 -4.64 -7.73 6.73
N TYR A 58 -4.86 -6.55 6.15
CA TYR A 58 -3.78 -5.60 5.85
C TYR A 58 -2.95 -5.25 7.10
N ARG A 59 -3.59 -4.93 8.23
CA ARG A 59 -2.86 -4.66 9.48
C ARG A 59 -2.04 -5.85 9.95
N GLN A 60 -2.60 -7.07 9.87
CA GLN A 60 -1.87 -8.28 10.21
C GLN A 60 -0.66 -8.50 9.31
N ILE A 61 -0.77 -8.17 8.01
CA ILE A 61 0.35 -8.24 7.08
C ILE A 61 1.41 -7.19 7.44
N LEU A 62 1.02 -5.96 7.78
CA LEU A 62 1.96 -4.94 8.27
C LEU A 62 2.68 -5.38 9.54
N GLU A 63 1.98 -6.01 10.47
CA GLU A 63 2.53 -6.55 11.71
C GLU A 63 3.56 -7.65 11.42
N GLN A 64 3.24 -8.58 10.50
CA GLN A 64 4.18 -9.62 10.07
C GLN A 64 5.43 -9.04 9.39
N LEU A 65 5.27 -8.05 8.51
CA LEU A 65 6.40 -7.36 7.88
C LEU A 65 7.25 -6.61 8.92
N SER A 66 6.62 -6.03 9.94
CA SER A 66 7.32 -5.33 11.04
C SER A 66 8.13 -6.32 11.88
N HIS A 67 7.53 -7.45 12.28
CA HIS A 67 8.23 -8.53 12.98
C HIS A 67 9.42 -9.07 12.18
N LEU A 68 9.27 -9.23 10.87
CA LEU A 68 10.36 -9.67 9.99
C LEU A 68 11.55 -8.71 10.08
N ARG A 69 11.27 -7.40 10.08
CA ARG A 69 12.29 -6.36 10.21
C ARG A 69 12.93 -6.35 11.59
N ASP A 70 12.13 -6.41 12.65
CA ASP A 70 12.58 -6.30 14.04
C ASP A 70 13.40 -7.51 14.49
N ALA A 71 13.10 -8.69 13.95
CA ALA A 71 13.86 -9.92 14.20
C ALA A 71 15.30 -9.88 13.62
N GLY A 72 15.73 -8.76 13.01
CA GLY A 72 16.99 -8.66 12.27
C GLY A 72 17.08 -9.66 11.12
N SER A 73 15.94 -10.24 10.74
CA SER A 73 15.83 -11.30 9.76
C SER A 73 15.79 -10.72 8.35
N CYS A 74 15.96 -11.61 7.37
CA CYS A 74 15.85 -11.33 5.95
C CYS A 74 14.74 -10.31 5.64
N PRO A 75 15.02 -9.15 5.01
CA PRO A 75 14.01 -8.13 4.77
C PRO A 75 13.05 -8.47 3.63
N PHE A 76 12.97 -9.73 3.19
CA PHE A 76 12.21 -10.15 2.02
C PHE A 76 10.98 -10.97 2.41
N ALA A 77 9.84 -10.59 1.84
CA ALA A 77 8.59 -11.33 1.95
C ALA A 77 7.97 -11.55 0.57
N PHE A 78 7.41 -12.74 0.37
CA PHE A 78 6.53 -13.04 -0.75
C PHE A 78 5.10 -13.12 -0.20
N LEU A 79 4.23 -12.25 -0.72
CA LEU A 79 2.80 -12.30 -0.48
C LEU A 79 2.20 -13.15 -1.58
N GLN A 80 1.72 -14.34 -1.23
CA GLN A 80 1.21 -15.35 -2.16
C GLN A 80 -0.15 -15.90 -1.74
N ASP A 81 -1.01 -16.21 -2.70
CA ASP A 81 -2.22 -17.01 -2.43
C ASP A 81 -1.88 -18.49 -2.20
N ASP A 82 -2.88 -19.29 -1.84
CA ASP A 82 -2.69 -20.71 -1.56
C ASP A 82 -2.22 -21.51 -2.78
N GLU A 83 -2.43 -20.99 -4.00
CA GLU A 83 -1.96 -21.58 -5.24
C GLU A 83 -0.56 -21.08 -5.65
N GLY A 84 -0.02 -20.09 -4.94
CA GLY A 84 1.26 -19.44 -5.27
C GLY A 84 1.21 -18.51 -6.49
N ILE A 85 0.01 -18.16 -6.97
CA ILE A 85 -0.25 -17.51 -8.26
C ILE A 85 -0.18 -15.99 -8.22
N VAL A 86 -0.52 -15.35 -7.11
CA VAL A 86 -0.37 -13.89 -6.98
C VAL A 86 0.83 -13.60 -6.12
N ALA A 87 1.96 -13.21 -6.70
CA ALA A 87 3.16 -12.87 -5.93
C ALA A 87 3.41 -11.36 -5.95
N LEU A 88 3.18 -10.70 -4.80
CA LEU A 88 3.90 -9.47 -4.49
C LEU A 88 5.15 -9.84 -3.72
N GLN A 89 6.31 -9.61 -4.31
CA GLN A 89 7.55 -9.60 -3.55
C GLN A 89 7.70 -8.24 -2.91
N ILE A 90 7.97 -8.21 -1.61
CA ILE A 90 8.26 -7.01 -0.83
C ILE A 90 9.65 -7.13 -0.25
N THR A 91 10.43 -6.06 -0.34
CA THR A 91 11.75 -5.93 0.27
C THR A 91 11.79 -4.70 1.17
N ILE A 92 11.95 -4.90 2.47
CA ILE A 92 11.99 -3.82 3.48
C ILE A 92 13.38 -3.19 3.49
N ARG A 93 13.47 -1.95 3.02
CA ARG A 93 14.73 -1.20 2.96
C ARG A 93 15.12 -0.65 4.31
N GLY A 94 14.16 -0.03 4.99
CA GLY A 94 14.42 0.61 6.26
C GLY A 94 13.19 1.18 6.94
N LEU A 95 13.39 1.67 8.15
CA LEU A 95 12.42 2.48 8.86
C LEU A 95 12.90 3.93 8.83
N ARG A 96 12.00 4.85 8.48
CA ARG A 96 12.27 6.30 8.52
C ARG A 96 11.24 6.97 9.41
N LEU A 97 11.57 8.13 9.94
CA LEU A 97 10.62 8.99 10.63
C LEU A 97 10.24 10.13 9.67
N PHE A 98 8.95 10.21 9.34
CA PHE A 98 8.39 11.36 8.65
C PHE A 98 7.98 12.40 9.71
N PRO A 99 8.29 13.69 9.55
CA PRO A 99 7.88 14.70 10.52
C PRO A 99 6.35 14.73 10.73
N PRO A 100 5.84 14.88 11.97
CA PRO A 100 6.57 15.09 13.22
C PRO A 100 6.79 13.79 14.04
N ASN A 101 7.39 12.75 13.45
CA ASN A 101 7.65 11.41 14.05
C ASN A 101 6.63 10.32 13.70
N ILE A 102 6.10 10.34 12.48
CA ILE A 102 5.34 9.23 11.92
C ILE A 102 6.34 8.20 11.38
N PRO A 103 6.49 7.02 12.00
CA PRO A 103 7.30 5.96 11.42
C PRO A 103 6.75 5.55 10.05
N LEU A 104 7.64 5.31 9.10
CA LEU A 104 7.33 4.73 7.81
C LEU A 104 8.29 3.58 7.53
N MET A 105 7.74 2.52 6.95
CA MET A 105 8.49 1.39 6.43
C MET A 105 8.78 1.66 4.96
N GLU A 106 10.01 2.03 4.67
CA GLU A 106 10.52 2.18 3.32
C GLU A 106 10.72 0.81 2.72
N LEU A 107 10.15 0.57 1.53
CA LEU A 107 10.21 -0.73 0.90
C LEU A 107 10.26 -0.63 -0.63
N GLN A 108 10.59 -1.74 -1.24
CA GLN A 108 10.42 -1.96 -2.66
C GLN A 108 9.50 -3.14 -2.89
N TYR A 109 8.81 -3.12 -4.01
CA TYR A 109 7.95 -4.21 -4.40
C TYR A 109 8.05 -4.52 -5.89
N LEU A 110 7.89 -5.80 -6.19
CA LEU A 110 7.78 -6.34 -7.53
C LEU A 110 6.45 -7.08 -7.63
N CYS A 111 5.67 -6.74 -8.65
CA CYS A 111 4.43 -7.43 -8.97
C CYS A 111 4.70 -8.45 -10.07
N ALA A 112 4.52 -9.74 -9.77
CA ALA A 112 4.55 -10.77 -10.80
C ALA A 112 3.12 -11.10 -11.23
N THR A 113 2.91 -11.21 -12.55
CA THR A 113 1.65 -11.73 -13.10
C THR A 113 1.65 -13.26 -13.04
N ARG A 114 0.47 -13.87 -13.14
CA ARG A 114 0.33 -15.33 -13.25
C ARG A 114 1.20 -15.92 -14.35
N GLU A 115 1.22 -15.27 -15.51
CA GLU A 115 2.03 -15.67 -16.67
C GLU A 115 3.52 -15.65 -16.34
N HIS A 116 3.99 -14.61 -15.65
CA HIS A 116 5.39 -14.52 -15.22
C HIS A 116 5.73 -15.62 -14.21
N ILE A 117 4.86 -15.88 -13.24
CA ILE A 117 5.13 -16.88 -12.19
C ILE A 117 5.26 -18.31 -12.76
N GLN A 118 4.58 -18.59 -13.88
CA GLN A 118 4.67 -19.88 -14.56
C GLN A 118 5.94 -20.04 -15.40
N THR A 119 6.74 -18.98 -15.62
CA THR A 119 7.98 -19.11 -16.38
C THR A 119 9.09 -19.75 -15.52
N PRO A 120 9.99 -20.55 -16.12
CA PRO A 120 11.16 -21.06 -15.41
C PRO A 120 12.04 -19.96 -14.80
N GLN A 121 12.03 -18.77 -15.42
CA GLN A 121 12.78 -17.59 -14.98
C GLN A 121 12.34 -17.14 -13.58
N TRP A 122 11.04 -17.23 -13.26
CA TRP A 122 10.56 -16.86 -11.93
C TRP A 122 11.07 -17.80 -10.84
N GLY A 123 11.07 -19.12 -11.10
CA GLY A 123 11.65 -20.09 -10.17
C GLY A 123 13.15 -19.86 -9.96
N MET A 124 13.88 -19.57 -11.04
CA MET A 124 15.30 -19.20 -10.97
C MET A 124 15.50 -17.90 -10.18
N TYR A 125 14.64 -16.89 -10.38
CA TYR A 125 14.67 -15.63 -9.64
C TYR A 125 14.49 -15.86 -8.14
N GLN A 126 13.47 -16.63 -7.73
CA GLN A 126 13.25 -16.96 -6.33
C GLN A 126 14.43 -17.73 -5.71
N ALA A 127 15.03 -18.66 -6.46
CA ALA A 127 16.22 -19.39 -6.04
C ALA A 127 17.44 -18.46 -5.90
N ALA A 128 17.65 -17.55 -6.85
CA ALA A 128 18.75 -16.59 -6.84
C ALA A 128 18.61 -15.60 -5.68
N VAL A 129 17.40 -15.07 -5.43
CA VAL A 129 17.12 -14.23 -4.25
C VAL A 129 17.41 -15.00 -2.97
N SER A 130 16.93 -16.24 -2.86
CA SER A 130 17.17 -17.09 -1.68
C SER A 130 18.66 -17.39 -1.46
N ALA A 131 19.42 -17.66 -2.53
CA ALA A 131 20.86 -17.90 -2.47
C ALA A 131 21.63 -16.64 -2.06
N SER A 132 21.27 -15.49 -2.63
CA SER A 132 21.86 -14.19 -2.27
C SER A 132 21.65 -13.87 -0.78
N LEU A 133 20.45 -14.16 -0.28
CA LEU A 133 20.13 -13.99 1.14
C LEU A 133 20.93 -14.93 2.03
N ALA A 134 21.03 -16.21 1.67
CA ALA A 134 21.85 -17.17 2.41
C ALA A 134 23.32 -16.73 2.46
N GLY A 135 23.87 -16.22 1.36
CA GLY A 135 25.23 -15.67 1.31
C GLY A 135 25.42 -14.44 2.22
N ALA A 136 24.37 -13.65 2.43
CA ALA A 136 24.36 -12.51 3.36
C ALA A 136 24.10 -12.92 4.82
N GLY A 137 24.02 -14.21 5.14
CA GLY A 137 23.66 -14.70 6.48
C GLY A 137 22.19 -14.42 6.85
N CYS A 138 21.37 -14.03 5.87
CA CYS A 138 19.94 -13.81 6.06
C CYS A 138 19.18 -15.14 5.94
N GLY A 139 18.14 -15.32 6.76
CA GLY A 139 17.24 -16.47 6.64
C GLY A 139 16.49 -16.51 5.29
N PRO A 140 15.75 -17.59 5.01
CA PRO A 140 14.95 -17.67 3.78
C PRO A 140 13.90 -16.55 3.73
N PRO A 141 13.45 -16.14 2.52
CA PRO A 141 12.34 -15.21 2.38
C PRO A 141 11.09 -15.68 3.12
N MET A 142 10.42 -14.76 3.82
CA MET A 142 9.16 -15.05 4.49
C MET A 142 8.05 -15.24 3.44
N LYS A 143 7.19 -16.24 3.61
CA LYS A 143 5.99 -16.41 2.80
C LYS A 143 4.76 -16.01 3.60
N ILE A 144 4.07 -14.97 3.15
CA ILE A 144 2.85 -14.45 3.77
C ILE A 144 1.68 -14.86 2.89
N ARG A 145 0.74 -15.61 3.46
CA ARG A 145 -0.47 -16.02 2.74
C ARG A 145 -1.45 -14.87 2.63
N VAL A 146 -1.88 -14.57 1.41
CA VAL A 146 -2.84 -13.51 1.11
C VAL A 146 -3.88 -13.99 0.09
N SER A 147 -5.12 -13.54 0.21
CA SER A 147 -6.08 -13.72 -0.88
C SER A 147 -5.72 -12.82 -2.07
N VAL A 148 -6.24 -13.15 -3.26
CA VAL A 148 -6.09 -12.32 -4.46
C VAL A 148 -6.54 -10.87 -4.19
N LEU A 149 -7.66 -10.70 -3.49
CA LEU A 149 -8.20 -9.38 -3.17
C LEU A 149 -7.27 -8.61 -2.22
N GLU A 150 -6.70 -9.26 -1.20
CA GLU A 150 -5.72 -8.66 -0.29
C GLU A 150 -4.45 -8.23 -1.03
N ALA A 151 -3.92 -9.07 -1.92
CA ALA A 151 -2.75 -8.76 -2.73
C ALA A 151 -2.98 -7.55 -3.64
N VAL A 152 -4.13 -7.51 -4.32
CA VAL A 152 -4.54 -6.37 -5.15
C VAL A 152 -4.67 -5.12 -4.30
N PHE A 153 -5.33 -5.19 -3.14
CA PHE A 153 -5.45 -4.05 -2.23
C PHE A 153 -4.08 -3.51 -1.79
N ILE A 154 -3.16 -4.38 -1.39
CA ILE A 154 -1.81 -3.98 -0.98
C ILE A 154 -1.06 -3.33 -2.14
N LYS A 155 -1.13 -3.93 -3.34
CA LYS A 155 -0.54 -3.35 -4.55
C LYS A 155 -1.05 -1.94 -4.82
N GLU A 156 -2.36 -1.71 -4.70
CA GLU A 156 -2.96 -0.39 -4.93
C GLU A 156 -2.52 0.62 -3.87
N VAL A 157 -2.45 0.21 -2.59
CA VAL A 157 -1.90 1.06 -1.51
C VAL A 157 -0.45 1.43 -1.79
N LEU A 158 0.38 0.46 -2.17
CA LEU A 158 1.79 0.70 -2.50
C LEU A 158 1.94 1.60 -3.72
N THR A 159 1.11 1.43 -4.74
CA THR A 159 1.13 2.26 -5.95
C THR A 159 0.69 3.69 -5.65
N ALA A 160 -0.36 3.87 -4.84
CA ALA A 160 -0.82 5.18 -4.39
C ALA A 160 0.17 5.90 -3.46
N ASN A 161 0.99 5.16 -2.72
CA ASN A 161 2.06 5.73 -1.92
C ASN A 161 3.28 6.09 -2.77
N ALA A 162 3.62 5.28 -3.79
CA ALA A 162 4.77 5.50 -4.66
C ALA A 162 4.72 6.86 -5.38
N VAL A 163 3.54 7.31 -5.81
CA VAL A 163 3.38 8.62 -6.47
C VAL A 163 3.68 9.82 -5.56
N ARG A 164 3.77 9.62 -4.24
CA ARG A 164 4.09 10.66 -3.27
C ARG A 164 5.58 10.80 -3.00
N LEU A 165 6.40 9.92 -3.55
CA LEU A 165 7.85 9.95 -3.38
C LEU A 165 8.48 10.97 -4.34
N ASP A 166 9.56 11.61 -3.90
CA ASP A 166 10.36 12.50 -4.76
C ASP A 166 10.97 11.68 -5.92
N PRO A 167 10.81 12.10 -7.19
CA PRO A 167 11.35 11.37 -8.33
C PRO A 167 12.88 11.17 -8.27
N GLN A 168 13.64 12.14 -7.74
CA GLN A 168 15.09 12.02 -7.57
C GLN A 168 15.43 10.94 -6.52
N TYR A 169 14.60 10.84 -5.48
CA TYR A 169 14.72 9.78 -4.49
C TYR A 169 14.47 8.40 -5.09
N VAL A 170 13.40 8.27 -5.90
CA VAL A 170 13.09 7.01 -6.60
C VAL A 170 14.24 6.62 -7.51
N GLN A 171 14.76 7.55 -8.33
CA GLN A 171 15.92 7.29 -9.18
C GLN A 171 17.18 6.90 -8.40
N PHE A 172 17.43 7.54 -7.25
CA PHE A 172 18.54 7.15 -6.37
C PHE A 172 18.42 5.71 -5.88
N CYS A 173 17.20 5.29 -5.49
CA CYS A 173 16.95 3.94 -5.01
C CYS A 173 17.09 2.88 -6.12
N VAL A 174 16.66 3.17 -7.34
CA VAL A 174 16.71 2.24 -8.48
C VAL A 174 18.13 2.14 -9.08
N ARG A 175 18.92 3.23 -9.09
CA ARG A 175 20.27 3.27 -9.71
C ARG A 175 21.27 2.23 -9.20
N HIS A 176 21.06 1.66 -8.02
CA HIS A 176 21.98 0.70 -7.41
C HIS A 176 21.68 -0.76 -7.80
N TRP A 177 20.85 -0.99 -8.82
CA TRP A 177 20.31 -2.31 -9.13
C TRP A 177 20.77 -2.74 -10.51
N GLU A 178 21.59 -3.79 -10.60
CA GLU A 178 22.13 -4.32 -11.87
C GLU A 178 21.20 -5.38 -12.52
N LEU A 179 19.94 -5.47 -12.11
CA LEU A 179 19.01 -6.47 -12.64
C LEU A 179 18.36 -5.99 -13.94
N GLU A 180 18.22 -6.88 -14.93
CA GLU A 180 17.59 -6.60 -16.23
C GLU A 180 16.13 -6.12 -16.14
N ASP A 181 15.49 -6.28 -14.99
CA ASP A 181 14.08 -5.96 -14.73
C ASP A 181 13.87 -4.66 -13.91
N GLN A 182 14.76 -3.66 -14.05
CA GLN A 182 14.65 -2.38 -13.32
C GLN A 182 13.27 -1.73 -13.45
N ASP A 183 12.63 -1.83 -14.63
CA ASP A 183 11.34 -1.20 -14.89
C ASP A 183 10.17 -1.82 -14.10
N LYS A 184 10.33 -3.04 -13.58
CA LYS A 184 9.27 -3.74 -12.85
C LYS A 184 9.31 -3.47 -11.35
N ILE A 185 10.46 -3.06 -10.82
CA ILE A 185 10.68 -2.85 -9.39
C ILE A 185 10.28 -1.42 -9.02
N LYS A 186 9.37 -1.30 -8.06
CA LYS A 186 8.83 -0.02 -7.61
C LYS A 186 9.24 0.27 -6.18
N VAL A 187 9.54 1.54 -5.89
CA VAL A 187 9.82 2.02 -4.53
C VAL A 187 8.53 2.59 -3.94
N SER A 188 8.25 2.25 -2.69
CA SER A 188 7.08 2.75 -1.97
C SER A 188 7.36 2.81 -0.48
N PHE A 189 6.34 3.13 0.30
CA PHE A 189 6.39 3.11 1.75
C PHE A 189 5.06 2.65 2.32
N LEU A 190 5.12 2.13 3.54
CA LEU A 190 3.95 1.81 4.36
C LEU A 190 4.03 2.63 5.64
N VAL A 191 2.90 3.17 6.07
CA VAL A 191 2.77 3.80 7.39
C VAL A 191 2.08 2.80 8.32
N PRO A 192 2.45 2.71 9.60
CA PRO A 192 1.73 1.88 10.55
C PRO A 192 0.26 2.25 10.56
N ALA A 193 -0.58 1.26 10.25
CA ALA A 193 -2.01 1.40 10.39
C ALA A 193 -2.35 1.10 11.85
N SER A 194 -2.13 2.08 12.73
CA SER A 194 -2.68 2.02 14.08
C SER A 194 -4.19 1.78 14.01
N PRO A 195 -4.79 1.05 14.98
CA PRO A 195 -6.23 1.11 15.16
C PRO A 195 -6.60 2.58 15.21
N LEU A 196 -7.54 3.00 14.36
CA LEU A 196 -8.07 4.34 14.45
C LEU A 196 -8.68 4.46 15.85
N SER A 197 -8.13 5.35 16.69
CA SER A 197 -8.75 5.67 17.97
C SER A 197 -10.18 6.15 17.74
N ASP A 198 -11.07 6.00 18.74
CA ASP A 198 -12.46 6.47 18.62
C ASP A 198 -12.52 7.94 18.18
N HIS A 199 -11.61 8.77 18.70
CA HIS A 199 -11.47 10.18 18.28
C HIS A 199 -11.06 10.34 16.81
N GLN A 200 -10.15 9.50 16.28
CA GLN A 200 -9.79 9.52 14.86
C GLN A 200 -10.92 9.00 13.97
N VAL A 201 -11.64 7.96 14.42
CA VAL A 201 -12.84 7.46 13.73
C VAL A 201 -13.89 8.56 13.69
N GLU A 202 -14.14 9.23 14.82
CA GLU A 202 -15.06 10.36 14.91
C GLU A 202 -14.60 11.52 14.01
N HIS A 203 -13.32 11.88 14.02
CA HIS A 203 -12.78 12.92 13.15
C HIS A 203 -12.93 12.56 11.66
N LEU A 204 -12.72 11.30 11.27
CA LEU A 204 -12.94 10.83 9.90
C LEU A 204 -14.43 10.84 9.53
N GLN A 205 -15.30 10.43 10.46
CA GLN A 205 -16.75 10.47 10.31
C GLN A 205 -17.31 11.91 10.35
N ALA A 206 -16.56 12.85 10.92
CA ALA A 206 -16.87 14.26 10.97
C ALA A 206 -16.41 15.01 9.72
N ARG A 207 -15.78 14.35 8.73
CA ARG A 207 -15.48 14.98 7.45
C ARG A 207 -16.66 14.89 6.48
N CYS A 208 -16.64 15.78 5.51
CA CYS A 208 -17.58 15.76 4.39
C CYS A 208 -17.47 14.42 3.65
N GLY A 209 -18.59 13.74 3.49
CA GLY A 209 -18.70 12.48 2.77
C GLY A 209 -18.52 12.62 1.26
N ASN A 210 -18.37 13.85 0.75
CA ASN A 210 -17.82 14.06 -0.59
C ASN A 210 -16.29 13.89 -0.52
N GLY A 211 -15.78 12.78 -1.07
CA GLY A 211 -14.37 12.39 -0.98
C GLY A 211 -13.40 13.47 -1.48
N ASP A 212 -13.83 14.29 -2.44
CA ASP A 212 -13.01 15.34 -3.05
C ASP A 212 -12.92 16.61 -2.19
N CYS A 213 -13.80 16.76 -1.20
CA CYS A 213 -13.91 18.01 -0.43
C CYS A 213 -12.97 18.06 0.78
N GLY A 214 -12.96 17.00 1.60
CA GLY A 214 -12.13 16.92 2.81
C GLY A 214 -12.46 17.94 3.93
N GLN A 215 -13.42 18.85 3.75
CA GLN A 215 -13.78 19.83 4.78
C GLN A 215 -14.53 19.19 5.95
N PRO A 216 -14.52 19.79 7.16
CA PRO A 216 -15.35 19.36 8.27
C PRO A 216 -16.84 19.41 7.88
N ALA A 217 -17.58 18.35 8.21
CA ALA A 217 -19.00 18.28 7.95
C ALA A 217 -19.78 19.09 8.98
N GLN A 218 -20.79 19.83 8.51
CA GLN A 218 -21.67 20.65 9.33
C GLN A 218 -23.12 20.16 9.30
N MET A 219 -23.45 19.27 8.37
CA MET A 219 -24.78 18.71 8.23
C MET A 219 -24.74 17.20 7.99
N THR A 220 -25.81 16.52 8.39
CA THR A 220 -25.96 15.08 8.17
C THR A 220 -27.06 14.83 7.14
N CYS A 221 -26.89 13.80 6.30
CA CYS A 221 -27.92 13.39 5.36
C CYS A 221 -29.22 13.09 6.11
N VAL A 222 -30.26 13.90 5.88
CA VAL A 222 -31.54 13.82 6.60
C VAL A 222 -32.21 12.46 6.48
N ARG A 223 -31.97 11.74 5.37
CA ARG A 223 -32.62 10.47 5.07
C ARG A 223 -32.01 9.28 5.82
N CYS A 224 -30.69 9.11 5.71
CA CYS A 224 -30.02 7.94 6.28
C CYS A 224 -29.35 8.22 7.63
N GLN A 225 -29.07 9.49 7.93
CA GLN A 225 -28.31 9.94 9.11
C GLN A 225 -26.90 9.33 9.26
N LYS A 226 -26.39 8.62 8.24
CA LYS A 226 -25.10 7.92 8.25
C LYS A 226 -23.96 8.71 7.63
N VAL A 227 -24.23 9.52 6.59
CA VAL A 227 -23.22 10.29 5.87
C VAL A 227 -23.37 11.78 6.20
N LYS A 228 -22.26 12.46 6.51
CA LYS A 228 -22.21 13.88 6.82
C LYS A 228 -21.65 14.68 5.63
N TYR A 229 -21.96 15.97 5.53
CA TYR A 229 -21.52 16.87 4.47
C TYR A 229 -21.19 18.24 5.05
N CYS A 230 -20.24 18.96 4.46
CA CYS A 230 -19.99 20.36 4.83
C CYS A 230 -21.10 21.28 4.32
N THR A 231 -21.61 21.04 3.10
CA THR A 231 -22.65 21.85 2.47
C THR A 231 -23.64 21.01 1.64
N LYS A 232 -24.77 21.62 1.24
CA LYS A 232 -25.77 20.99 0.37
C LYS A 232 -25.21 20.72 -1.03
N GLU A 233 -24.26 21.52 -1.49
CA GLU A 233 -23.60 21.36 -2.78
C GLU A 233 -22.76 20.09 -2.78
N CYS A 234 -21.99 19.84 -1.72
CA CYS A 234 -21.25 18.59 -1.56
C CYS A 234 -22.17 17.36 -1.46
N GLN A 235 -23.32 17.51 -0.79
CA GLN A 235 -24.33 16.44 -0.77
C GLN A 235 -24.86 16.15 -2.17
N LYS A 236 -25.20 17.18 -2.96
CA LYS A 236 -25.69 17.02 -4.34
C LYS A 236 -24.63 16.42 -5.26
N ALA A 237 -23.38 16.85 -5.14
CA ALA A 237 -22.26 16.32 -5.91
C ALA A 237 -22.06 14.81 -5.64
N HIS A 238 -22.04 14.42 -4.37
CA HIS A 238 -21.89 13.02 -3.97
C HIS A 238 -23.20 12.19 -4.15
N TRP A 239 -24.36 12.82 -4.42
CA TRP A 239 -25.66 12.15 -4.39
C TRP A 239 -25.76 10.95 -5.34
N LYS A 240 -25.19 11.05 -6.55
CA LYS A 240 -25.23 9.95 -7.53
C LYS A 240 -24.64 8.64 -6.97
N GLN A 241 -23.55 8.75 -6.22
CA GLN A 241 -22.87 7.60 -5.59
C GLN A 241 -23.51 7.22 -4.24
N HIS A 242 -23.99 8.20 -3.48
CA HIS A 242 -24.63 7.96 -2.19
C HIS A 242 -26.03 7.34 -2.30
N LYS A 243 -26.80 7.71 -3.33
CA LYS A 243 -28.23 7.34 -3.47
C LYS A 243 -28.48 5.83 -3.33
N PRO A 244 -27.73 4.89 -3.96
CA PRO A 244 -27.98 3.46 -3.77
C PRO A 244 -27.86 3.01 -2.31
N GLN A 245 -26.89 3.56 -1.57
CA GLN A 245 -26.62 3.20 -0.17
C GLN A 245 -27.56 3.91 0.82
N CYS A 246 -28.07 5.08 0.43
CA CYS A 246 -28.94 5.91 1.27
C CYS A 246 -30.30 5.23 1.58
N PHE A 247 -30.72 4.28 0.74
CA PHE A 247 -32.03 3.62 0.81
C PHE A 247 -31.95 2.23 1.47
N CYS A 248 -30.75 1.69 1.68
CA CYS A 248 -30.53 0.46 2.45
C CYS A 248 -30.73 0.75 3.95
N LYS A 249 -31.98 0.80 4.40
CA LYS A 249 -32.30 0.72 5.83
C LYS A 249 -32.13 -0.73 6.29
N GLU A 250 -31.27 -0.96 7.27
CA GLU A 250 -31.42 -2.11 8.16
C GLU A 250 -32.68 -1.91 8.99
N ALA A 251 -33.53 -2.93 8.99
CA ALA A 251 -34.81 -3.01 9.67
C ALA A 251 -34.65 -3.20 11.20
N GLY A 252 -34.06 -2.23 11.90
CA GLY A 252 -33.78 -2.41 13.32
C GLY A 252 -33.68 -1.12 14.12
N ARG A 253 -34.82 -0.44 14.30
CA ARG A 253 -35.15 0.35 15.51
C ARG A 253 -36.67 0.39 15.66
N SER A 254 -37.20 -0.60 16.38
CA SER A 254 -38.49 -0.51 17.09
C SER A 254 -38.18 -0.19 18.54
#